data_AF-A0A317IJZ0-F1
#
_entry.id   AF-A0A317IJZ0-F1
#
_cell.length_a   1.000
_cell.length_b   1.000
_cell.length_c   1.000
_cell.angle_alpha   90.00
_cell.angle_beta   90.00
_cell.angle_gamma   90.00
#
_symmetry.space_group_name_H-M   'P 1'
#
loop_
_entity.id
_entity.type
_entity.pdbx_description
1 polymer ?
#
loop_
_entity_poly.entity_id
_entity_poly.type
_entity_poly.pdbx_seq_one_letter_code
_entity_poly.pdbx_strand_id
1 'polypeptide(L)' 'MANYDTLLSAGVIPPQHTLSNDDIQVINNLTQDEVNALIDLKSALGEDFIRRNTVDAPNCIL' A
#
# COMPACT_ATOMS: atom_id res chain seq x y z
N MET A 1 10.54 -0.99 14.22
CA MET A 1 10.13 -1.63 12.94
C MET A 1 9.84 -0.51 11.97
N ALA A 2 10.36 -0.58 10.74
CA ALA A 2 10.11 0.44 9.73
C ALA A 2 8.68 0.28 9.19
N ASN A 3 7.99 1.39 8.91
CA ASN A 3 6.61 1.36 8.41
C ASN A 3 6.50 0.58 7.09
N TYR A 4 7.54 0.64 6.28
CA TYR A 4 7.66 -0.17 5.07
C TYR A 4 7.51 -1.66 5.34
N ASP A 5 8.21 -2.21 6.34
CA ASP A 5 8.11 -3.63 6.70
C ASP A 5 6.71 -4.00 7.19
N THR A 6 6.06 -3.09 7.91
CA THR A 6 4.68 -3.26 8.40
C THR A 6 3.70 -3.33 7.23
N LEU A 7 3.80 -2.41 6.27
CA LEU A 7 2.92 -2.37 5.09
C LEU A 7 3.20 -3.53 4.11
N LEU A 8 4.45 -3.97 4.00
CA LEU A 8 4.84 -5.17 3.24
C LEU A 8 4.23 -6.42 3.88
N SER A 9 4.34 -6.56 5.20
CA SER A 9 3.80 -7.71 5.96
C SER A 9 2.27 -7.73 5.95
N ALA A 10 1.62 -6.57 5.96
CA ALA A 10 0.17 -6.45 5.79
C ALA A 10 -0.29 -6.70 4.34
N GLY A 11 0.64 -6.88 3.40
CA GLY A 11 0.35 -7.05 1.97
C GLY A 11 -0.29 -5.82 1.33
N VAL A 12 -0.12 -4.63 1.93
CA VAL A 12 -0.50 -3.34 1.32
C VAL A 12 0.46 -3.01 0.19
N ILE A 13 1.76 -3.25 0.41
CA ILE A 13 2.79 -3.16 -0.62
C ILE A 13 3.01 -4.56 -1.20
N PRO A 14 2.87 -4.77 -2.52
CA PRO A 14 3.16 -6.06 -3.12
C PRO A 14 4.67 -6.36 -3.05
N PRO A 15 5.09 -7.60 -2.77
CA PRO A 15 6.51 -7.97 -2.68
C PRO A 15 7.26 -7.86 -4.01
N GLN A 16 6.52 -7.74 -5.12
CA GLN A 16 7.05 -7.63 -6.48
C GLN A 16 7.20 -6.17 -6.93
N HIS A 17 6.75 -5.22 -6.11
CA HIS A 17 6.77 -3.81 -6.46
C HIS A 17 8.10 -3.19 -6.01
N THR A 18 8.96 -2.84 -6.97
CA THR A 18 10.22 -2.14 -6.67
C THR A 18 9.89 -0.69 -6.39
N LEU A 19 9.86 -0.30 -5.12
CA LEU A 19 9.77 1.11 -4.72
C LEU A 19 11.15 1.76 -4.82
N SER A 20 11.19 3.03 -5.21
CA SER A 20 12.42 3.81 -5.15
C SER A 20 12.80 4.10 -3.70
N ASN A 21 14.07 4.44 -3.44
CA ASN A 21 14.50 4.81 -2.09
C ASN A 21 13.72 6.03 -1.56
N ASP A 22 13.31 6.95 -2.43
CA ASP A 22 12.52 8.12 -2.07
C ASP A 22 11.11 7.70 -1.61
N ASP A 23 10.46 6.77 -2.32
CA ASP A 23 9.16 6.23 -1.92
C ASP A 23 9.23 5.52 -0.56
N ILE A 24 10.30 4.75 -0.32
CA ILE A 24 10.54 4.07 0.96
C ILE A 24 10.72 5.10 2.09
N GLN A 25 11.42 6.21 1.83
CA GLN A 25 11.55 7.29 2.82
C GLN A 25 10.21 7.96 3.12
N VAL A 26 9.39 8.23 2.10
CA VAL A 26 8.04 8.78 2.29
C VAL A 26 7.19 7.85 3.16
N ILE A 27 7.22 6.54 2.88
CA ILE A 27 6.50 5.53 3.67
C ILE A 27 6.99 5.49 5.12
N ASN A 28 8.31 5.56 5.32
CA ASN A 28 8.90 5.55 6.65
C ASN A 28 8.66 6.86 7.43
N ASN A 29 8.29 7.93 6.76
CA ASN A 29 7.89 9.19 7.38
C ASN A 29 6.40 9.23 7.76
N LEU A 30 5.60 8.23 7.36
CA LEU A 30 4.20 8.13 7.78
C LEU A 30 4.09 7.97 9.29
N THR A 31 3.04 8.56 9.85
CA THR A 31 2.65 8.32 11.24
C THR A 31 2.08 6.92 11.41
N GLN A 32 2.06 6.40 12.63
CA GLN A 32 1.44 5.09 12.91
C GLN A 32 -0.05 5.07 12.56
N ASP A 33 -0.76 6.18 12.77
CA ASP A 33 -2.19 6.29 12.46
C ASP A 33 -2.43 6.17 10.95
N GLU A 34 -1.58 6.79 10.12
CA GLU A 34 -1.66 6.66 8.65
C GLU A 34 -1.36 5.24 8.18
N VAL A 35 -0.37 4.58 8.78
CA VAL A 35 -0.05 3.18 8.48
C VAL A 35 -1.23 2.27 8.82
N ASN A 36 -1.84 2.45 9.99
CA ASN A 36 -3.01 1.67 10.39
C ASN A 36 -4.21 1.94 9.47
N ALA A 37 -4.44 3.20 9.09
CA ALA A 37 -5.50 3.56 8.16
C ALA A 37 -5.33 2.88 6.78
N LEU A 38 -4.10 2.74 6.27
CA LEU A 38 -3.83 2.03 5.02
C LEU A 38 -4.13 0.53 5.12
N ILE A 39 -3.81 -0.09 6.26
CA ILE A 39 -4.10 -1.49 6.53
C ILE A 39 -5.62 -1.70 6.62
N ASP A 40 -6.31 -0.82 7.34
CA ASP A 40 -7.76 -0.86 7.51
C ASP A 40 -8.49 -0.62 6.18
N LEU A 41 -8.01 0.32 5.36
CA LEU A 41 -8.52 0.56 4.00
C LEU A 41 -8.41 -0.70 3.13
N LYS A 42 -7.25 -1.36 3.14
CA LYS A 42 -7.08 -2.63 2.41
C LYS A 42 -8.06 -3.69 2.91
N SER A 43 -8.19 -3.82 4.23
CA SER A 43 -9.10 -4.77 4.87
C SER A 43 -10.57 -4.51 4.48
N ALA A 44 -10.98 -3.24 4.47
CA ALA A 44 -12.34 -2.82 4.15
C ALA A 44 -12.68 -2.95 2.66
N LEU A 45 -11.73 -2.65 1.77
CA LEU A 45 -11.93 -2.77 0.32
C LEU A 45 -11.93 -4.24 -0.13
N GLY A 46 -11.20 -5.11 0.56
CA GLY A 46 -11.06 -6.52 0.22
C GLY A 46 -10.14 -6.74 -0.99
N GLU A 47 -9.53 -7.92 -1.08
CA GLU A 47 -8.56 -8.24 -2.13
C GLU A 47 -9.16 -8.20 -3.54
N ASP A 48 -10.45 -8.50 -3.68
CA ASP A 48 -11.16 -8.45 -4.97
C ASP A 48 -11.28 -7.03 -5.54
N PHE A 49 -11.48 -6.02 -4.69
CA PHE A 49 -11.55 -4.63 -5.13
C PHE A 49 -10.17 -4.14 -5.59
N ILE A 50 -9.13 -4.42 -4.80
CA ILE A 50 -7.76 -4.02 -5.15
C ILE A 50 -7.33 -4.71 -6.44
N ARG A 51 -7.55 -6.02 -6.58
CA ARG A 51 -7.21 -6.77 -7.79
C ARG A 51 -7.90 -6.22 -9.04
N ARG A 52 -9.18 -5.85 -8.97
CA ARG A 52 -9.91 -5.26 -10.11
C ARG A 52 -9.36 -3.90 -10.53
N ASN A 53 -8.96 -3.08 -9.57
CA ASN A 53 -8.52 -1.70 -9.84
C ASN A 53 -6.99 -1.57 -10.06
N THR A 54 -6.20 -2.60 -9.75
CA THR A 54 -4.74 -2.61 -9.98
C THR A 54 -4.33 -3.30 -11.28
N VAL A 55 -5.14 -4.25 -11.78
CA VAL A 55 -4.87 -4.97 -13.04
C VAL A 55 -5.31 -4.17 -14.28
N ASP A 56 -6.24 -3.21 -14.11
CA ASP A 56 -6.82 -2.39 -15.20
C ASP A 56 -6.32 -0.92 -15.17
N ALA A 57 -5.03 -0.74 -14.90
CA ALA A 57 -4.38 0.57 -14.87
C ALA A 57 -4.02 1.17 -16.26
N PRO A 58 -4.89 1.11 -17.30
CA PRO A 58 -4.98 2.20 -18.28
C PRO A 58 -6.10 3.20 -17.98
N ASN A 59 -7.05 2.89 -17.09
CA ASN A 59 -8.24 3.73 -16.85
C ASN A 59 -8.38 4.19 -15.40
N CYS A 60 -7.38 4.91 -14.88
CA CYS A 60 -7.62 5.76 -13.72
C CYS A 60 -8.39 7.01 -14.18
N ILE A 61 -9.71 7.02 -13.97
CA ILE A 61 -10.48 8.27 -13.84
C ILE A 61 -10.85 8.42 -12.36
N LEU A 62 -10.09 9.28 -11.68
CA LEU A 62 -10.56 10.12 -10.57
C LEU A 62 -9.98 11.52 -10.80
#